data_AF-H8FYE1-F1
#
_entry.id   AF-H8FYE1-F1
#
_cell.length_a   1.000
_cell.length_b   1.000
_cell.length_c   1.000
_cell.angle_alpha   90.00
_cell.angle_beta   90.00
_cell.angle_gamma   90.00
#
_symmetry.space_group_name_H-M   'P 1'
#
loop_
_entity.id
_entity.type
_entity.pdbx_description
1 polymer ?
#
loop_
_entity_poly.entity_id
_entity_poly.type
_entity_poly.pdbx_seq_one_letter_code
_entity_poly.pdbx_strand_id
1 'polypeptide(L)'
;MTIPEIRERLRELADVHGISELSEIADKLKRRYNGRKAPRASKAVTPALAAEVRDHCKAHPEETMHQVATKFGINQGRVSEILFGKRS
;
A
#
# COMPACT_ATOMS: atom_id res chain seq x y z
N MET A 1 18.32 13.63 13.94
CA MET A 1 18.03 12.41 14.72
C MET A 1 16.64 11.90 14.40
N THR A 2 16.52 10.63 14.03
CA THR A 2 15.26 9.92 13.80
C THR A 2 14.71 9.34 15.11
N ILE A 3 13.42 8.97 15.17
CA ILE A 3 12.85 8.31 16.36
C ILE A 3 13.62 7.03 16.75
N PRO A 4 14.03 6.15 15.81
CA PRO A 4 14.92 5.02 16.13
C PRO A 4 16.22 5.43 16.82
N GLU A 5 16.91 6.45 16.29
CA GLU A 5 18.16 6.96 16.86
C GLU A 5 17.96 7.55 18.27
N ILE A 6 16.82 8.23 18.51
CA ILE A 6 16.47 8.76 19.84
C ILE A 6 16.27 7.62 20.85
N ARG A 7 15.58 6.53 20.47
CA ARG A 7 15.38 5.38 21.36
C ARG A 7 16.71 4.68 21.69
N GLU A 8 17.59 4.52 20.70
CA GLU A 8 18.91 3.93 20.91
C GLU A 8 19.70 4.78 21.90
N ARG A 9 19.72 6.10 21.69
CA ARG A 9 20.38 7.04 22.61
C ARG A 9 19.80 6.99 24.03
N LEU A 10 18.49 6.85 24.17
CA LEU A 10 17.84 6.72 25.50
C LEU A 10 18.22 5.42 26.21
N ARG A 11 18.39 4.32 25.48
CA ARG A 11 18.84 3.04 26.05
C ARG A 11 20.29 3.08 26.48
N GLU A 12 21.17 3.68 25.67
CA GLU A 12 22.56 3.93 26.07
C GLU A 12 22.65 4.74 27.36
N LEU A 13 21.87 5.82 27.46
CA LEU A 13 21.84 6.65 28.67
C LEU A 13 21.25 5.89 29.88
N ALA A 14 20.27 5.02 29.66
CA ALA A 14 19.74 4.15 30.70
C ALA A 14 20.83 3.23 31.27
N ASP A 15 21.64 2.62 30.41
CA ASP A 15 22.71 1.70 30.79
C ASP A 15 23.89 2.43 31.46
N VAL A 16 24.32 3.56 30.90
CA VAL A 16 25.45 4.35 31.43
C VAL A 16 25.15 4.94 32.79
N HIS A 17 23.93 5.41 33.01
CA HIS A 17 23.55 6.10 34.24
C HIS A 17 22.74 5.22 35.21
N GLY A 18 22.42 3.99 34.83
CA GLY A 18 21.60 3.08 35.64
C GLY A 18 20.15 3.54 35.82
N ILE A 19 19.62 4.35 34.89
CA ILE A 19 18.28 4.93 34.96
C ILE A 19 17.31 4.09 34.10
N SER A 20 16.67 3.10 34.73
CA SER A 20 15.73 2.20 34.05
C SER A 20 14.56 2.91 33.36
N GLU A 21 14.12 4.06 33.91
CA GLU A 21 13.04 4.89 33.36
C GLU A 21 13.29 5.31 31.90
N LEU A 22 14.55 5.59 31.52
CA LEU A 22 14.90 5.97 30.16
C LEU A 22 14.66 4.81 29.16
N SER A 23 14.88 3.58 29.59
CA SER A 23 14.59 2.38 28.81
C SER A 23 13.07 2.21 28.62
N GLU A 24 12.27 2.47 29.65
CA GLU A 24 10.81 2.43 29.56
C GLU A 24 10.25 3.49 28.62
N ILE A 25 10.81 4.70 28.65
CA ILE A 25 10.44 5.79 27.73
C ILE A 25 10.77 5.40 26.29
N ALA A 26 11.94 4.80 26.05
CA ALA A 26 12.34 4.34 24.72
C ALA A 26 11.35 3.32 24.13
N ASP A 27 10.78 2.43 24.96
CA ASP A 27 9.78 1.47 24.49
C ASP A 27 8.41 2.10 24.20
N LYS A 28 8.03 3.15 24.93
CA LYS A 28 6.79 3.91 24.70
C LYS A 28 6.81 4.73 23.40
N LEU A 29 7.99 5.03 22.86
CA LEU A 29 8.15 5.74 21.58
C LEU A 29 7.86 4.87 20.33
N LYS A 30 7.59 3.57 20.49
CA LYS A 30 7.15 2.73 19.36
C LYS A 30 5.81 3.24 18.84
N ARG A 31 5.73 3.41 17.51
CA ARG A 31 4.46 3.75 16.86
C ARG A 31 3.42 2.69 17.18
N ARG A 32 2.23 3.10 17.63
CA ARG A 32 1.09 2.18 17.78
C ARG A 32 0.79 1.55 16.43
N TYR A 33 0.87 0.23 16.37
CA TYR A 33 0.49 -0.51 15.18
C TYR A 33 -1.04 -0.48 15.06
N ASN A 34 -1.54 0.33 14.14
CA ASN A 34 -2.94 0.29 13.74
C ASN A 34 -3.09 -0.89 12.77
N GLY A 35 -3.32 -2.07 13.33
CA GLY A 35 -3.37 -3.30 12.55
C GLY A 35 -4.48 -3.37 11.51
N ARG A 36 -4.34 -4.41 10.67
CA ARG A 36 -5.19 -4.85 9.56
C ARG A 36 -5.38 -3.85 8.42
N LYS A 37 -4.70 -4.12 7.31
CA LYS A 37 -5.17 -3.70 5.99
C LYS A 37 -6.47 -4.44 5.69
N ALA A 38 -7.44 -3.73 5.11
CA ALA A 38 -8.65 -4.37 4.59
C ALA A 38 -8.25 -5.50 3.61
N PRO A 39 -8.97 -6.62 3.59
CA PRO A 39 -8.75 -7.65 2.58
C PRO A 39 -8.91 -7.05 1.19
N ARG A 40 -8.15 -7.55 0.24
CA ARG A 40 -8.21 -7.08 -1.15
C ARG A 40 -9.59 -7.42 -1.74
N ALA A 41 -10.41 -6.40 -1.97
CA ALA A 41 -11.76 -6.58 -2.50
C ALA A 41 -11.81 -6.83 -4.01
N SER A 42 -10.82 -6.37 -4.78
CA SER A 42 -10.82 -6.47 -6.24
C SER A 42 -10.24 -7.77 -6.77
N LYS A 43 -10.84 -8.31 -7.84
CA LYS A 43 -10.32 -9.45 -8.60
C LYS A 43 -8.86 -9.22 -9.00
N ALA A 44 -8.06 -10.28 -8.99
CA ALA A 44 -6.73 -10.23 -9.56
C ALA A 44 -6.83 -10.06 -11.08
N VAL A 45 -6.11 -9.09 -11.63
CA VAL A 45 -5.97 -8.95 -13.08
C VAL A 45 -5.04 -10.06 -13.55
N THR A 46 -5.60 -11.09 -14.19
CA THR A 46 -4.84 -12.14 -14.87
C THR A 46 -4.42 -11.65 -16.26
N PRO A 47 -3.38 -12.25 -16.88
CA PRO A 47 -3.00 -11.93 -18.25
C PRO A 47 -4.15 -12.14 -19.26
N ALA A 48 -4.97 -13.17 -19.05
CA ALA A 48 -6.16 -13.44 -19.86
C ALA A 48 -7.20 -12.31 -19.74
N LEU A 49 -7.54 -11.91 -18.51
CA LEU A 49 -8.47 -10.79 -18.28
C LEU A 49 -7.94 -9.48 -18.88
N ALA A 50 -6.63 -9.25 -18.82
CA ALA A 50 -6.02 -8.07 -19.44
C ALA A 50 -6.11 -8.10 -20.97
N ALA A 51 -6.03 -9.27 -21.61
CA ALA A 51 -6.25 -9.40 -23.05
C ALA A 51 -7.71 -9.09 -23.42
N GLU A 52 -8.67 -9.69 -22.70
CA GLU A 52 -10.10 -9.43 -22.91
C GLU A 52 -10.47 -7.95 -22.76
N VAL A 53 -9.93 -7.28 -21.72
CA VAL A 53 -10.15 -5.84 -21.52
C VAL A 53 -9.58 -5.02 -22.68
N ARG A 54 -8.41 -5.36 -23.21
CA ARG A 54 -7.84 -4.66 -24.37
C ARG A 54 -8.68 -4.85 -25.62
N ASP A 55 -9.13 -6.07 -25.88
CA ASP A 55 -9.94 -6.37 -27.07
C ASP A 55 -11.30 -5.67 -26.98
N HIS A 56 -11.91 -5.65 -25.79
CA HIS A 56 -13.14 -4.92 -25.54
C HIS A 56 -12.98 -3.41 -25.73
N CYS A 57 -11.92 -2.79 -25.17
CA CYS A 57 -11.66 -1.35 -25.37
C CYS A 57 -11.33 -0.98 -26.82
N LYS A 58 -10.78 -1.90 -27.61
CA LYS A 58 -10.58 -1.69 -29.06
C LYS A 58 -11.89 -1.75 -29.84
N ALA A 59 -12.79 -2.65 -29.45
CA ALA A 59 -14.10 -2.81 -30.09
C ALA A 59 -15.09 -1.70 -29.70
N HIS A 60 -14.91 -1.09 -28.52
CA HIS A 60 -15.80 -0.06 -27.95
C HIS A 60 -15.01 1.18 -27.48
N PRO A 61 -14.42 1.96 -28.40
CA PRO A 61 -13.61 3.13 -28.06
C PRO A 61 -14.39 4.27 -27.37
N GLU A 62 -15.72 4.26 -27.46
CA GLU A 62 -16.62 5.22 -26.83
C GLU A 62 -16.89 4.92 -25.35
N GLU A 63 -16.63 3.68 -24.89
CA GLU A 63 -16.85 3.31 -23.51
C GLU A 63 -15.82 3.97 -22.59
N THR A 64 -16.32 4.58 -21.51
CA THR A 64 -15.46 5.12 -20.46
C THR A 64 -14.79 4.00 -19.67
N MET A 65 -13.61 4.27 -19.12
CA MET A 65 -12.91 3.29 -18.27
C MET A 65 -13.73 2.85 -17.05
N HIS A 66 -14.66 3.68 -16.58
CA HIS A 66 -15.58 3.33 -15.50
C HIS A 66 -16.60 2.26 -15.93
N GLN A 67 -17.15 2.39 -17.15
CA GLN A 67 -18.07 1.40 -17.72
C GLN A 67 -17.35 0.05 -17.92
N VAL A 68 -16.14 0.09 -18.50
CA VAL A 68 -15.30 -1.11 -18.66
C VAL A 68 -14.96 -1.74 -17.30
N ALA A 69 -14.56 -0.94 -16.31
CA ALA A 69 -14.27 -1.42 -14.96
C ALA A 69 -15.47 -2.13 -14.32
N THR A 70 -16.66 -1.57 -14.47
CA THR A 70 -17.91 -2.15 -13.99
C THR A 70 -18.21 -3.48 -14.70
N LYS A 71 -18.07 -3.53 -16.03
CA LYS A 71 -18.30 -4.73 -16.84
C LYS A 71 -17.40 -5.89 -16.44
N PHE A 72 -16.11 -5.62 -16.19
CA PHE A 72 -15.12 -6.65 -15.85
C PHE A 72 -14.96 -6.88 -14.34
N GLY A 73 -15.66 -6.11 -13.49
CA GLY A 73 -15.58 -6.22 -12.04
C GLY A 73 -14.18 -5.92 -11.48
N ILE A 74 -13.49 -4.95 -12.08
CA ILE A 74 -12.13 -4.51 -11.68
C ILE A 74 -12.13 -3.01 -11.35
N ASN A 75 -11.09 -2.53 -10.69
CA ASN A 75 -10.94 -1.09 -10.43
C ASN A 75 -10.63 -0.32 -11.72
N GLN A 76 -11.18 0.89 -11.87
CA GLN A 76 -10.90 1.78 -13.01
C GLN A 76 -9.40 2.04 -13.21
N GLY A 77 -8.64 2.23 -12.12
CA GLY A 77 -7.19 2.38 -12.21
C GLY A 77 -6.49 1.16 -12.84
N ARG A 78 -7.04 -0.05 -12.66
CA ARG A 78 -6.51 -1.25 -13.31
C ARG A 78 -6.77 -1.27 -14.81
N VAL A 79 -7.90 -0.74 -15.26
CA VAL A 79 -8.19 -0.57 -16.70
C VAL A 79 -7.13 0.35 -17.32
N SER A 80 -6.84 1.48 -16.68
CA SER A 80 -5.79 2.40 -17.14
C SER A 80 -4.41 1.73 -17.18
N GLU A 81 -4.03 0.98 -16.13
CA GLU A 81 -2.78 0.21 -16.11
C GLU A 81 -2.69 -0.84 -17.23
N ILE A 82 -3.80 -1.50 -17.57
CA ILE A 82 -3.86 -2.52 -18.64
C ILE A 82 -3.62 -1.89 -20.02
N LEU A 83 -4.17 -0.69 -20.25
CA LEU A 83 -4.14 0.01 -21.53
C LEU A 83 -2.85 0.79 -21.75
N PHE A 84 -2.37 1.51 -20.73
CA PHE A 84 -1.27 2.48 -20.87
C PHE A 84 -0.02 2.12 -20.08
N GLY A 85 -0.06 1.02 -19.31
CA GLY A 85 1.00 0.67 -18.37
C GLY A 85 0.98 1.51 -17.10
N LYS A 86 1.88 1.19 -16.16
CA LYS A 86 2.10 2.02 -14.97
C LYS A 86 2.96 3.21 -15.34
N ARG A 87 2.47 4.43 -15.08
CA ARG A 87 3.34 5.61 -15.01
C ARG A 87 4.03 5.60 -13.64
N SER A 88 5.33 5.34 -13.65
CA SER A 88 6.23 5.49 -12.50
C SER A 88 6.60 6.94 -12.28
#